data_AF-A0A925WFQ8-F1
#
_entry.id   AF-A0A925WFQ8-F1
#
_cell.length_a   1.000
_cell.length_b   1.000
_cell.length_c   1.000
_cell.angle_alpha   90.00
_cell.angle_beta   90.00
_cell.angle_gamma   90.00
#
_symmetry.space_group_name_H-M   'P 1'
#
loop_
_entity.id
_entity.type
_entity.pdbx_description
1 polymer ?
#
loop_
_entity_poly.entity_id
_entity_poly.type
_entity_poly.pdbx_seq_one_letter_code
_entity_poly.pdbx_strand_id
1 'polypeptide(L)'
;MIQCEGTRVLCALDGKDAIKLIDSTARKTGKIGFCTRSDSVAHFLDTRITYIPHEPLAQALVRDALVEFGRLLDLKIFAVRSGSEAPSIIASKDRKDVGQAGGKVEQDVISNGTIFFGRSKESVNVTLPLRDRNGDSIAAVRVVMKSFPGQTEDNAIVRAQPILKLMQPRVLSLETLLE
;
A
#
# COMPACT_ATOMS: atom_id res chain seq x y z
N MET A 1 -6.62 13.12 29.52
CA MET A 1 -7.99 13.48 29.97
C MET A 1 -8.74 14.09 28.81
N ILE A 2 -9.97 13.66 28.57
CA ILE A 2 -10.83 14.20 27.50
C ILE A 2 -12.14 14.67 28.13
N GLN A 3 -12.53 15.90 27.85
CA GLN A 3 -13.80 16.49 28.27
C GLN A 3 -14.54 17.01 27.05
N CYS A 4 -15.79 16.60 26.92
CA CYS A 4 -16.69 17.04 25.86
C CYS A 4 -17.89 17.76 26.48
N GLU A 5 -18.12 19.01 26.09
CA GLU A 5 -19.22 19.87 26.55
C GLU A 5 -19.84 20.57 25.33
N GLY A 6 -21.03 20.14 24.90
CA GLY A 6 -21.64 20.59 23.65
C GLY A 6 -20.69 20.42 22.45
N THR A 7 -20.35 21.51 21.77
CA THR A 7 -19.41 21.52 20.63
C THR A 7 -17.94 21.66 21.06
N ARG A 8 -17.67 21.80 22.36
CA ARG A 8 -16.32 21.99 22.88
C ARG A 8 -15.73 20.64 23.26
N VAL A 9 -14.63 20.29 22.62
CA VAL A 9 -13.80 19.14 23.00
C VAL A 9 -12.45 19.66 23.48
N LEU A 10 -12.14 19.36 24.74
CA LEU A 10 -10.83 19.59 25.35
C LEU A 10 -10.13 18.24 25.46
N CYS A 11 -8.96 18.12 24.85
CA CYS A 11 -8.17 16.89 24.85
C CYS A 11 -6.70 17.20 25.15
N ALA A 12 -6.14 16.43 26.09
CA ALA A 12 -4.71 16.36 26.32
C ALA A 12 -4.15 15.02 25.82
N LEU A 13 -3.12 15.06 24.99
CA LEU A 13 -2.33 13.91 24.53
C LEU A 13 -1.04 13.87 25.35
N ASP A 14 -0.76 12.76 26.02
CA ASP A 14 0.43 12.59 26.87
C ASP A 14 0.62 13.72 27.89
N GLY A 15 -0.49 14.21 28.46
CA GLY A 15 -0.50 15.29 29.45
C GLY A 15 -0.28 16.70 28.88
N LYS A 16 -0.16 16.85 27.56
CA LYS A 16 -0.07 18.15 26.88
C LYS A 16 -1.38 18.47 26.17
N ASP A 17 -1.86 19.70 26.32
CA ASP A 17 -3.00 20.22 25.56
C ASP A 17 -2.77 20.00 24.06
N ALA A 18 -3.58 19.14 23.43
CA ALA A 18 -3.36 18.70 22.05
C ALA A 18 -4.43 19.21 21.09
N ILE A 19 -5.66 19.42 21.58
CA ILE A 19 -6.78 19.87 20.73
C ILE A 19 -7.59 20.93 21.50
N LYS A 20 -7.62 22.15 20.94
CA LYS A 20 -8.50 23.25 21.38
C LYS A 20 -9.44 23.60 20.22
N LEU A 21 -10.59 22.92 20.18
CA LEU A 21 -11.69 23.10 19.24
C LEU A 21 -11.33 23.05 17.74
N ILE A 22 -12.05 22.21 16.99
CA ILE A 22 -12.91 22.66 15.89
C ILE A 22 -13.82 21.48 15.53
N ASP A 23 -15.10 21.80 15.43
CA ASP A 23 -16.15 21.00 14.83
C ASP A 23 -15.70 20.53 13.45
N SER A 24 -15.45 19.24 13.32
CA SER A 24 -15.14 18.60 12.07
C SER A 24 -15.94 17.31 12.03
N THR A 25 -17.20 17.43 11.65
CA THR A 25 -18.11 16.36 11.21
C THR A 25 -17.60 15.60 9.98
N ALA A 26 -16.35 15.82 9.55
CA ALA A 26 -15.72 15.07 8.47
C ALA A 26 -15.43 13.63 8.91
N ARG A 27 -16.32 12.71 8.53
CA ARG A 27 -16.04 11.27 8.50
C ARG A 27 -14.87 11.02 7.54
N LYS A 28 -13.67 10.86 8.10
CA LYS A 28 -12.50 10.34 7.38
C LYS A 28 -12.23 8.93 7.91
N THR A 29 -12.04 7.97 7.01
CA THR A 29 -11.67 6.59 7.35
C THR A 29 -10.40 6.58 8.22
N GLY A 30 -10.38 5.73 9.25
CA GLY A 30 -9.23 5.58 10.14
C GLY A 30 -9.03 6.69 11.20
N LYS A 31 -10.02 7.56 11.42
CA LYS A 31 -10.02 8.54 12.52
C LYS A 31 -10.84 8.05 13.72
N ILE A 32 -10.38 8.42 14.92
CA ILE A 32 -11.10 8.21 16.18
C ILE A 32 -11.65 9.56 16.63
N GLY A 33 -12.93 9.59 17.02
CA GLY A 33 -13.60 10.80 17.48
C GLY A 33 -14.25 10.61 18.84
N PHE A 34 -14.34 11.71 19.61
CA PHE A 34 -15.12 11.80 20.84
C PHE A 34 -16.31 12.71 20.57
N CYS A 35 -17.49 12.31 21.00
CA CYS A 35 -18.71 13.09 20.85
C CYS A 35 -19.45 13.19 22.18
N THR A 36 -20.18 14.30 22.34
CA THR A 36 -21.26 14.44 23.31
C THR A 36 -22.54 14.82 22.57
N ARG A 37 -23.70 14.60 23.17
CA ARG A 37 -25.00 14.92 22.58
C ARG A 37 -25.65 16.05 23.34
N SER A 38 -26.15 17.05 22.60
CA SER A 38 -26.88 18.20 23.14
C SER A 38 -26.08 18.96 24.21
N ASP A 39 -26.65 19.12 25.40
CA ASP A 39 -26.10 19.81 26.58
C ASP A 39 -25.39 18.86 27.56
N SER A 40 -25.17 17.60 27.17
CA SER A 40 -24.48 16.64 28.03
C SER A 40 -22.98 16.92 28.13
N VAL A 41 -22.43 16.62 29.30
CA VAL A 41 -20.98 16.61 29.54
C VAL A 41 -20.51 15.17 29.65
N ALA A 42 -19.52 14.80 28.85
CA ALA A 42 -18.88 13.49 28.91
C ALA A 42 -17.40 13.63 29.30
N HIS A 43 -16.96 12.82 30.25
CA HIS A 43 -15.58 12.76 30.71
C HIS A 43 -15.00 11.38 30.43
N PHE A 44 -13.79 11.33 29.85
CA PHE A 44 -13.03 10.10 29.63
C PHE A 44 -11.69 10.19 30.36
N LEU A 45 -11.50 9.32 31.36
CA LEU A 45 -10.41 9.40 32.34
C LEU A 45 -9.19 8.52 32.00
N ASP A 46 -9.36 7.36 31.36
CA ASP A 46 -8.26 6.45 30.96
C ASP A 46 -8.37 6.04 29.49
N THR A 47 -8.59 7.01 28.61
CA THR A 47 -8.59 6.75 27.18
C THR A 47 -7.19 6.36 26.72
N ARG A 48 -7.03 5.11 26.28
CA ARG A 48 -5.82 4.62 25.61
C ARG A 48 -6.13 4.31 24.16
N ILE A 49 -5.38 4.92 23.26
CA ILE A 49 -5.42 4.62 21.84
C ILE A 49 -4.09 3.95 21.51
N THR A 50 -4.12 2.64 21.32
CA THR A 50 -2.98 1.93 20.73
C THR A 50 -3.07 2.10 19.22
N TYR A 51 -2.26 2.99 18.67
CA TYR A 51 -2.18 3.16 17.23
C TYR A 51 -1.37 2.01 16.63
N ILE A 52 -2.05 1.11 15.92
CA ILE A 52 -1.43 0.14 15.04
C ILE A 52 -1.50 0.75 13.63
N PRO A 53 -0.37 1.12 13.01
CA PRO A 53 -0.38 1.62 11.64
C PRO A 53 -1.07 0.61 10.73
N HIS A 54 -2.07 1.07 9.97
CA HIS A 54 -2.68 0.24 8.94
C HIS A 54 -1.62 -0.05 7.88
N GLU A 55 -1.32 -1.32 7.67
CA GLU A 55 -0.45 -1.75 6.58
C GLU A 55 -1.33 -2.06 5.36
N PRO A 56 -1.11 -1.38 4.22
CA PRO A 56 -1.88 -1.67 3.03
C PRO A 56 -1.69 -3.12 2.59
N LEU A 57 -2.74 -3.71 2.02
CA LEU A 57 -2.67 -5.08 1.49
C LEU A 57 -1.46 -5.26 0.56
N ALA A 58 -1.16 -4.28 -0.31
CA ALA A 58 0.00 -4.33 -1.18
C ALA A 58 1.32 -4.57 -0.42
N GLN A 59 1.51 -3.92 0.73
CA GLN A 59 2.72 -4.06 1.52
C GLN A 59 2.79 -5.42 2.22
N ALA A 60 1.65 -5.93 2.69
CA ALA A 60 1.55 -7.28 3.22
C ALA A 60 1.90 -8.33 2.14
N LEU A 61 1.40 -8.16 0.91
CA LEU A 61 1.72 -9.03 -0.22
C LEU A 61 3.21 -9.06 -0.54
N VAL A 62 3.87 -7.89 -0.59
CA VAL A 62 5.33 -7.82 -0.81
C VAL A 62 6.09 -8.54 0.30
N ARG A 63 5.72 -8.30 1.57
CA ARG A 63 6.37 -8.98 2.70
C ARG A 63 6.22 -10.50 2.60
N ASP A 64 5.00 -10.99 2.40
CA ASP A 64 4.72 -12.44 2.37
C ASP A 64 5.46 -13.10 1.19
N ALA A 65 5.49 -12.45 0.02
CA ALA A 65 6.26 -12.92 -1.12
C ALA A 65 7.79 -12.92 -0.86
N LEU A 66 8.33 -11.93 -0.14
CA LEU A 66 9.76 -11.93 0.20
C LEU A 66 10.14 -13.05 1.18
N VAL A 67 9.22 -13.44 2.06
CA VAL A 67 9.41 -14.57 2.99
C VAL A 67 9.43 -15.89 2.21
N GLU A 68 8.50 -16.07 1.27
CA GLU A 68 8.39 -17.31 0.48
C GLU A 68 9.49 -17.40 -0.60
N PHE A 69 9.85 -16.28 -1.22
CA PHE A 69 10.81 -16.21 -2.32
C PHE A 69 12.11 -15.52 -1.90
N GLY A 70 12.94 -16.20 -1.12
CA GLY A 70 14.22 -15.66 -0.61
C GLY A 70 15.29 -15.30 -1.67
N ARG A 71 15.05 -15.56 -2.96
CA ARG A 71 15.97 -15.25 -4.07
C ARG A 71 15.73 -13.88 -4.73
N LEU A 72 14.76 -13.12 -4.22
CA LEU A 72 14.43 -11.79 -4.73
C LEU A 72 15.42 -10.73 -4.25
N LEU A 73 15.98 -9.99 -5.21
CA LEU A 73 16.81 -8.82 -4.93
C LEU A 73 15.94 -7.64 -4.50
N ASP A 74 14.84 -7.41 -5.22
CA ASP A 74 13.88 -6.35 -4.97
C ASP A 74 12.48 -6.78 -5.46
N LEU A 75 11.44 -6.20 -4.87
CA LEU A 75 10.05 -6.46 -5.21
C LEU A 75 9.23 -5.20 -4.95
N LYS A 76 8.55 -4.70 -5.98
CA LYS A 76 7.79 -3.46 -5.95
C LYS A 76 6.42 -3.64 -6.59
N ILE A 77 5.41 -3.00 -6.01
CA ILE A 77 4.06 -2.90 -6.58
C ILE A 77 3.80 -1.43 -6.89
N PHE A 78 3.36 -1.18 -8.11
CA PHE A 78 3.00 0.13 -8.62
C PHE A 78 1.51 0.15 -8.91
N ALA A 79 0.84 1.24 -8.55
CA ALA A 79 -0.54 1.47 -8.94
C ALA A 79 -0.80 2.95 -9.17
N VAL A 80 -1.85 3.23 -9.93
CA VAL A 80 -2.36 4.59 -10.13
C VAL A 80 -3.34 4.88 -8.99
N ARG A 81 -3.04 5.90 -8.17
CA ARG A 81 -3.97 6.34 -7.11
C ARG A 81 -5.05 7.23 -7.70
N SER A 82 -6.24 7.19 -7.12
CA SER A 82 -7.36 8.07 -7.50
C SER A 82 -6.91 9.53 -7.48
N GLY A 83 -7.01 10.21 -8.62
CA GLY A 83 -6.57 11.61 -8.79
C GLY A 83 -5.11 11.80 -9.25
N SER A 84 -4.38 10.72 -9.55
CA SER A 84 -3.06 10.80 -10.18
C SER A 84 -3.10 10.23 -11.60
N GLU A 85 -2.37 10.83 -12.53
CA GLU A 85 -2.22 10.32 -13.91
C GLU A 85 -1.05 9.32 -14.06
N ALA A 86 -0.12 9.32 -13.10
CA ALA A 86 1.07 8.50 -13.14
C ALA A 86 1.04 7.41 -12.06
N PRO A 87 1.58 6.22 -12.35
CA PRO A 87 1.73 5.19 -11.33
C PRO A 87 2.72 5.65 -10.24
N SER A 88 2.51 5.18 -9.02
CA SER A 88 3.45 5.37 -7.90
C SER A 88 3.70 4.05 -7.19
N ILE A 89 4.82 3.93 -6.50
CA ILE A 89 5.14 2.75 -5.69
C ILE A 89 4.21 2.73 -4.49
N ILE A 90 3.36 1.71 -4.39
CA ILE A 90 2.43 1.52 -3.28
C ILE A 90 2.94 0.51 -2.25
N ALA A 91 3.85 -0.37 -2.67
CA ALA A 91 4.53 -1.31 -1.80
C ALA A 91 5.91 -1.65 -2.34
N SER A 92 6.86 -1.88 -1.45
CA SER A 92 8.24 -2.18 -1.81
C SER A 92 8.93 -2.99 -0.72
N LYS A 93 9.99 -3.71 -1.11
CA LYS A 93 10.94 -4.32 -0.17
C LYS A 93 11.60 -3.23 0.69
N ASP A 94 12.06 -2.14 0.07
CA ASP A 94 12.55 -0.96 0.78
C ASP A 94 11.41 0.06 0.94
N ARG A 95 10.99 0.29 2.18
CA ARG A 95 9.91 1.23 2.51
C ARG A 95 10.20 2.66 2.08
N LYS A 96 11.46 3.05 1.89
CA LYS A 96 11.84 4.39 1.40
C LYS A 96 11.42 4.64 -0.05
N ASP A 97 11.14 3.57 -0.79
CA ASP A 97 10.70 3.66 -2.18
C ASP A 97 9.19 3.91 -2.31
N VAL A 98 8.42 3.62 -1.27
CA VAL A 98 6.97 3.82 -1.28
C VAL A 98 6.65 5.31 -1.44
N GLY A 99 5.78 5.62 -2.41
CA GLY A 99 5.40 6.98 -2.79
C GLY A 99 6.21 7.60 -3.92
N GLN A 100 7.33 6.98 -4.33
CA GLN A 100 8.07 7.47 -5.51
C GLN A 100 7.28 7.23 -6.80
N ALA A 101 7.48 8.11 -7.78
CA ALA A 101 6.83 8.01 -9.09
C ALA A 101 7.33 6.78 -9.87
N GLY A 102 6.40 6.08 -10.51
CA GLY A 102 6.67 5.02 -11.47
C GLY A 102 7.05 5.55 -12.85
N GLY A 103 7.58 4.67 -13.69
CA GLY A 103 7.97 5.03 -15.06
C GLY A 103 6.89 4.73 -16.08
N LYS A 104 7.23 5.00 -17.36
CA LYS A 104 6.37 4.68 -18.51
C LYS A 104 6.12 3.19 -18.67
N VAL A 105 7.08 2.35 -18.29
CA VAL A 105 6.94 0.88 -18.35
C VAL A 105 5.82 0.42 -17.43
N GLU A 106 5.78 0.92 -16.19
CA GLU A 106 4.73 0.56 -15.23
C GLU A 106 3.37 1.06 -15.69
N GLN A 107 3.32 2.24 -16.28
CA GLN A 107 2.08 2.81 -16.82
C GLN A 107 1.54 1.96 -17.98
N ASP A 108 2.43 1.49 -18.86
CA ASP A 108 2.07 0.62 -19.99
C ASP A 108 1.58 -0.76 -19.49
N VAL A 109 2.26 -1.35 -18.51
CA VAL A 109 1.86 -2.64 -17.91
C VAL A 109 0.48 -2.52 -17.24
N ILE A 110 0.20 -1.42 -16.54
CA ILE A 110 -1.12 -1.18 -15.93
C ILE A 110 -2.18 -0.96 -17.02
N SER A 111 -1.90 -0.14 -18.03
CA SER A 111 -2.90 0.23 -19.04
C SER A 111 -3.18 -0.90 -20.04
N ASN A 112 -2.14 -1.57 -20.52
CA ASN A 112 -2.20 -2.53 -21.63
C ASN A 112 -2.01 -3.99 -21.18
N GLY A 113 -1.57 -4.23 -19.94
CA GLY A 113 -1.30 -5.57 -19.46
C GLY A 113 -0.08 -6.23 -20.13
N THR A 114 0.80 -5.44 -20.74
CA THR A 114 2.05 -5.91 -21.35
C THR A 114 3.02 -6.40 -20.28
N ILE A 115 3.82 -7.41 -20.62
CA ILE A 115 4.90 -7.89 -19.75
C ILE A 115 6.18 -7.24 -20.25
N PHE A 116 6.96 -6.68 -19.34
CA PHE A 116 8.24 -6.07 -19.69
C PHE A 116 9.40 -6.83 -19.04
N PHE A 117 10.44 -7.07 -19.82
CA PHE A 117 11.68 -7.69 -19.37
C PHE A 117 12.85 -6.71 -19.51
N GLY A 118 13.58 -6.50 -18.42
CA GLY A 118 14.82 -5.73 -18.40
C GLY A 118 15.97 -6.58 -17.88
N ARG A 119 17.09 -6.57 -18.61
CA ARG A 119 18.34 -7.23 -18.18
C ARG A 119 19.41 -6.22 -17.84
N SER A 120 20.05 -6.43 -16.70
CA SER A 120 21.26 -5.73 -16.26
C SER A 120 22.42 -6.72 -16.11
N LYS A 121 23.63 -6.24 -15.82
CA LYS A 121 24.84 -7.09 -15.73
C LYS A 121 24.69 -8.23 -14.72
N GLU A 122 24.10 -7.95 -13.54
CA GLU A 122 24.01 -8.92 -12.44
C GLU A 122 22.56 -9.25 -12.03
N SER A 123 21.59 -8.54 -12.59
CA SER A 123 20.17 -8.69 -12.25
C SER A 123 19.29 -8.74 -13.48
N VAL A 124 18.14 -9.39 -13.33
CA VAL A 124 17.02 -9.30 -14.25
C VAL A 124 15.84 -8.71 -13.52
N ASN A 125 15.10 -7.85 -14.20
CA ASN A 125 13.82 -7.35 -13.74
C ASN A 125 12.72 -7.76 -14.70
N VAL A 126 11.58 -8.14 -14.14
CA VAL A 126 10.38 -8.47 -14.89
C VAL A 126 9.25 -7.64 -14.30
N THR A 127 8.60 -6.82 -15.12
CA THR A 127 7.40 -6.08 -14.73
C THR A 127 6.19 -6.78 -15.32
N LEU A 128 5.28 -7.20 -14.44
CA LEU A 128 4.12 -8.01 -14.78
C LEU A 128 2.83 -7.32 -14.33
N PRO A 129 1.71 -7.48 -15.06
CA PRO A 129 0.43 -6.94 -14.63
C PRO A 129 -0.15 -7.74 -13.47
N LEU A 130 -0.52 -7.05 -12.40
CA LEU A 130 -1.30 -7.61 -11.31
C LEU A 130 -2.77 -7.39 -11.62
N ARG A 131 -3.45 -8.50 -11.89
CA ARG A 131 -4.86 -8.50 -12.29
C ARG A 131 -5.77 -8.72 -11.09
N ASP A 132 -6.92 -8.07 -11.12
CA ASP A 132 -8.00 -8.29 -10.17
C ASP A 132 -8.80 -9.58 -10.51
N ARG A 133 -9.89 -9.81 -9.77
CA ARG A 133 -10.79 -10.96 -9.99
C ARG A 133 -11.48 -10.95 -11.37
N ASN A 134 -11.61 -9.79 -12.01
CA ASN A 134 -12.26 -9.63 -13.31
C ASN A 134 -11.25 -9.84 -14.47
N GLY A 135 -9.95 -9.88 -14.15
CA GLY A 135 -8.88 -10.00 -15.13
C GLY A 135 -8.30 -8.64 -15.56
N ASP A 136 -8.80 -7.54 -14.99
CA ASP A 136 -8.35 -6.19 -15.30
C ASP A 136 -6.99 -5.92 -14.66
N SER A 137 -6.07 -5.32 -15.42
CA SER A 137 -4.75 -4.94 -14.91
C SER A 137 -4.90 -3.69 -14.03
N ILE A 138 -4.81 -3.86 -12.71
CA ILE A 138 -5.02 -2.77 -11.75
C ILE A 138 -3.71 -2.20 -11.19
N ALA A 139 -2.62 -2.95 -11.30
CA ALA A 139 -1.31 -2.62 -10.77
C ALA A 139 -0.21 -3.32 -11.58
N ALA A 140 1.02 -2.84 -11.45
CA ALA A 140 2.21 -3.50 -12.00
C ALA A 140 3.11 -4.00 -10.88
N VAL A 141 3.62 -5.22 -11.02
CA VAL A 141 4.56 -5.84 -10.07
C VAL A 141 5.91 -5.95 -10.76
N ARG A 142 6.90 -5.24 -10.22
CA ARG A 142 8.29 -5.33 -10.68
C ARG A 142 9.05 -6.28 -9.77
N VAL A 143 9.47 -7.40 -10.33
CA VAL A 143 10.26 -8.43 -9.66
C VAL A 143 11.71 -8.30 -10.10
N VAL A 144 12.64 -8.11 -9.18
CA VAL A 144 14.08 -8.08 -9.47
C VAL A 144 14.76 -9.28 -8.86
N MET A 145 15.50 -10.02 -9.68
CA MET A 145 16.16 -11.27 -9.32
C MET A 145 17.63 -11.25 -9.75
N LYS A 146 18.46 -12.09 -9.11
CA LYS A 146 19.80 -12.37 -9.61
C LYS A 146 19.74 -12.99 -11.00
N SER A 147 20.56 -12.48 -11.90
CA SER A 147 20.77 -13.04 -13.24
C SER A 147 21.66 -14.28 -13.15
N PHE A 148 21.55 -15.18 -14.12
CA PHE A 148 22.41 -16.36 -14.23
C PHE A 148 22.82 -16.63 -15.70
N PRO A 149 23.91 -17.35 -15.96
CA PRO A 149 24.35 -17.67 -17.32
C PRO A 149 23.27 -18.44 -18.10
N GLY A 150 22.89 -17.96 -19.29
CA GLY A 150 21.81 -18.56 -20.09
C GLY A 150 20.39 -18.08 -19.72
N GLN A 151 20.25 -17.08 -18.85
CA GLN A 151 18.97 -16.44 -18.56
C GLN A 151 18.38 -15.78 -19.82
N THR A 152 17.22 -16.28 -20.26
CA THR A 152 16.36 -15.74 -21.31
C THR A 152 15.18 -14.99 -20.70
N GLU A 153 14.44 -14.26 -21.53
CA GLU A 153 13.18 -13.60 -21.16
C GLU A 153 12.14 -14.60 -20.65
N ASP A 154 11.86 -15.66 -21.40
CA ASP A 154 10.91 -16.71 -21.01
C ASP A 154 11.26 -17.33 -19.65
N ASN A 155 12.53 -17.64 -19.43
CA ASN A 155 12.99 -18.18 -18.14
C ASN A 155 12.79 -17.16 -17.00
N ALA A 156 12.88 -15.86 -17.26
CA ALA A 156 12.67 -14.84 -16.24
C ALA A 156 11.18 -14.70 -15.90
N ILE A 157 10.33 -14.73 -16.92
CA ILE A 157 8.87 -14.67 -16.78
C ILE A 157 8.37 -15.89 -16.00
N VAL A 158 8.79 -17.10 -16.37
CA VAL A 158 8.42 -18.36 -15.69
C VAL A 158 8.82 -18.32 -14.20
N ARG A 159 9.96 -17.69 -13.87
CA ARG A 159 10.41 -17.54 -12.47
C ARG A 159 9.62 -16.50 -11.69
N ALA A 160 9.11 -15.46 -12.34
CA ALA A 160 8.35 -14.39 -11.70
C ALA A 160 6.85 -14.73 -11.56
N GLN A 161 6.32 -15.61 -12.42
CA GLN A 161 4.92 -16.01 -12.44
C GLN A 161 4.39 -16.61 -11.11
N PRO A 162 5.14 -17.45 -10.36
CA PRO A 162 4.71 -17.94 -9.05
C PRO A 162 4.43 -16.84 -8.04
N ILE A 163 5.17 -15.72 -8.10
CA ILE A 163 5.00 -14.58 -7.20
C ILE A 163 3.64 -13.92 -7.44
N LEU A 164 3.26 -13.75 -8.71
CA LEU A 164 1.93 -13.24 -9.05
C LEU A 164 0.83 -14.22 -8.63
N LYS A 165 1.03 -15.53 -8.83
CA LYS A 165 0.05 -16.55 -8.40
C LYS A 165 -0.20 -16.54 -6.89
N LEU A 166 0.80 -16.18 -6.08
CA LEU A 166 0.64 -15.97 -4.64
C LEU A 166 -0.19 -14.71 -4.34
N MET A 167 0.04 -13.63 -5.08
CA MET A 167 -0.57 -12.32 -4.82
C MET A 167 -2.00 -12.20 -5.36
N GLN A 168 -2.23 -12.57 -6.62
CA GLN A 168 -3.49 -12.35 -7.34
C GLN A 168 -4.75 -12.85 -6.62
N PRO A 169 -4.78 -14.03 -5.96
CA PRO A 169 -5.98 -14.50 -5.29
C PRO A 169 -6.48 -13.60 -4.16
N ARG A 170 -5.58 -12.78 -3.58
CA ARG A 170 -5.90 -11.85 -2.49
C ARG A 170 -6.30 -10.47 -3.01
N VAL A 171 -6.13 -10.21 -4.30
CA VAL A 171 -6.34 -8.90 -4.92
C VAL A 171 -7.74 -8.85 -5.54
N LEU A 172 -8.69 -8.27 -4.79
CA LEU A 172 -10.08 -8.16 -5.22
C LEU A 172 -10.34 -6.91 -6.07
N SER A 173 -9.69 -5.80 -5.73
CA SER A 173 -9.84 -4.50 -6.38
C SER A 173 -8.63 -3.61 -6.10
N LEU A 174 -8.52 -2.51 -6.85
CA LEU A 174 -7.51 -1.47 -6.60
C LEU A 174 -7.66 -0.84 -5.22
N GLU A 175 -8.89 -0.59 -4.77
CA GLU A 175 -9.16 -0.02 -3.43
C GLU A 175 -8.59 -0.91 -2.33
N THR A 176 -8.92 -2.20 -2.36
CA THR A 176 -8.42 -3.18 -1.38
C THR A 176 -6.89 -3.28 -1.39
N LEU A 177 -6.26 -3.05 -2.55
CA LEU A 177 -4.81 -3.08 -2.68
C LEU A 177 -4.14 -1.86 -2.03
N LEU A 178 -4.82 -0.71 -2.07
CA LEU A 178 -4.35 0.58 -1.54
C LEU A 178 -4.68 0.78 -0.06
N GLU A 179 -5.75 0.16 0.43
CA GLU A 179 -6.18 0.21 1.83
C GLU A 179 -5.26 -0.60 2.73
#